data_AF-A0A9E5FX59-F1
#
_entry.id   AF-A0A9E5FX59-F1
#
_cell.length_a   1.000
_cell.length_b   1.000
_cell.length_c   1.000
_cell.angle_alpha   90.00
_cell.angle_beta   90.00
_cell.angle_gamma   90.00
#
_symmetry.space_group_name_H-M   'P 1'
#
loop_
_entity.id
_entity.type
_entity.pdbx_description
1 polymer ?
#
loop_
_entity_poly.entity_id
_entity_poly.type
_entity_poly.pdbx_seq_one_letter_code
_entity_poly.pdbx_strand_id
1 'polypeptide(L)'
;YLALGFMVIAAIFLNIWIKSIYVNNLGEVVELHLWSNIKSYLNPRTYLQFDDSYGMIAPQGFNFINLFLIFFLVKSGWHRFNLILKFHAWIALAISLPLFIAFCATNELRNLSFLYVTLVFLIAYCIESFQEHSVHEPLKSKNFNI
;
A
#
# COMPACT_ATOMS: atom_id res chain seq x y z
N TYR A 1 14.24 -2.72 33.95
CA TYR A 1 13.65 -1.39 34.18
C TYR A 1 14.64 -0.24 33.95
N LEU A 2 15.85 -0.27 34.52
CA LEU A 2 16.88 0.77 34.31
C LEU A 2 17.26 1.02 32.84
N ALA A 3 17.53 -0.04 32.06
CA ALA A 3 17.86 0.10 30.63
C ALA A 3 16.72 0.71 29.81
N LEU A 4 15.47 0.39 30.17
CA LEU A 4 14.27 0.89 29.51
C LEU A 4 14.05 2.38 29.83
N GLY A 5 14.28 2.77 31.08
CA GLY A 5 14.28 4.18 31.48
C GLY A 5 15.35 5.00 30.78
N PHE A 6 16.58 4.46 30.66
CA PHE A 6 17.66 5.10 29.91
C PHE A 6 17.32 5.30 28.43
N MET A 7 16.77 4.29 27.77
CA MET A 7 16.33 4.39 26.37
C MET A 7 15.23 5.44 26.16
N VAL A 8 14.26 5.52 27.08
CA VAL A 8 13.19 6.53 27.01
C VAL A 8 13.75 7.94 27.19
N ILE A 9 14.65 8.15 28.15
CA ILE A 9 15.28 9.46 28.38
C ILE A 9 16.14 9.87 27.17
N ALA A 10 16.92 8.94 26.63
CA ALA A 10 17.72 9.18 25.42
C ALA A 10 16.82 9.53 24.22
N ALA A 11 15.71 8.82 24.03
CA ALA A 11 14.75 9.11 22.96
C ALA A 11 14.09 10.50 23.12
N ILE A 12 13.73 10.88 24.34
CA ILE A 12 13.16 12.21 24.63
C ILE A 12 14.19 13.30 24.32
N PHE A 13 15.43 13.15 24.80
CA PHE A 13 16.49 14.13 24.55
C PHE A 13 16.78 14.29 23.06
N LEU A 14 16.89 13.17 22.35
CA LEU A 14 17.17 13.16 20.92
C LEU A 14 15.99 13.77 20.12
N ASN A 15 14.74 13.55 20.54
CA ASN A 15 13.56 14.17 19.94
C ASN A 15 13.57 15.70 20.10
N ILE A 16 13.88 16.20 21.31
CA ILE A 16 13.96 17.64 21.60
C ILE A 16 15.10 18.28 20.81
N TRP A 17 16.27 17.64 20.79
CA TRP A 17 17.44 18.09 20.05
C TRP A 17 17.13 18.25 18.56
N ILE A 18 16.56 17.22 17.94
CA ILE A 18 16.17 17.28 16.53
C ILE A 18 15.18 18.43 16.32
N LYS A 19 14.08 18.51 17.09
CA LYS A 19 13.08 19.58 16.91
C LYS A 19 13.66 20.99 17.05
N SER A 20 14.65 21.17 17.92
CA SER A 20 15.33 22.46 18.10
C SER A 20 16.15 22.90 16.87
N ILE A 21 16.68 21.96 16.08
CA ILE A 21 17.41 22.28 14.84
C ILE A 21 16.45 22.81 13.77
N TYR A 22 15.22 22.29 13.76
CA TYR A 22 14.20 22.61 12.76
C TYR A 22 13.22 23.68 13.25
N VAL A 23 13.49 24.38 14.36
CA VAL A 23 12.61 25.43 14.92
C VAL A 23 12.37 26.58 13.94
N ASN A 24 13.36 26.86 13.10
CA ASN A 24 13.28 27.91 12.07
C ASN A 24 12.83 27.37 10.70
N ASN A 25 12.61 26.06 10.56
CA ASN A 25 11.87 25.55 9.43
C ASN A 25 10.40 25.87 9.70
N LEU A 26 10.00 27.05 9.23
CA LEU A 26 8.61 27.38 8.97
C LEU A 26 8.09 26.27 8.07
N GLY A 27 7.56 25.20 8.67
CA GLY A 27 7.02 24.08 7.92
C GLY A 27 6.06 24.66 6.91
N GLU A 28 6.39 24.53 5.63
CA GLU A 28 5.60 25.16 4.59
C GLU A 28 4.16 24.63 4.72
N VAL A 29 3.21 25.55 4.54
CA VAL A 29 1.78 25.28 4.69
C VAL A 29 1.43 24.14 3.75
N VAL A 30 1.01 23.01 4.32
CA VAL A 30 0.35 21.86 3.65
C VAL A 30 0.31 22.02 2.13
N GLU A 31 1.25 21.39 1.41
CA GLU A 31 1.30 21.51 -0.04
C GLU A 31 0.07 20.85 -0.66
N LEU A 32 -0.75 21.65 -1.33
CA LEU A 32 -1.94 21.19 -2.04
C LEU A 32 -1.54 20.70 -3.43
N HIS A 33 -1.39 19.39 -3.58
CA HIS A 33 -1.06 18.73 -4.84
C HIS A 33 -2.29 18.36 -5.70
N LEU A 34 -3.50 18.71 -5.25
CA LEU A 34 -4.78 18.32 -5.85
C LEU A 34 -4.82 18.47 -7.39
N TRP A 35 -4.57 19.67 -7.92
CA TRP A 35 -4.68 19.92 -9.35
C TRP A 35 -3.56 19.26 -10.16
N SER A 36 -2.37 19.14 -9.58
CA SER A 36 -1.24 18.42 -10.18
C SER A 36 -1.58 16.94 -10.33
N ASN A 37 -2.08 16.33 -9.25
CA ASN A 37 -2.49 14.94 -9.21
C ASN A 37 -3.61 14.63 -10.21
N ILE A 38 -4.66 15.45 -10.27
CA ILE A 38 -5.76 15.26 -11.23
C ILE A 38 -5.23 15.26 -12.67
N LYS A 39 -4.40 16.24 -13.04
CA LYS A 39 -3.79 16.30 -14.38
C LYS A 39 -2.89 15.08 -14.65
N SER A 40 -2.18 14.61 -13.63
CA SER A 40 -1.29 13.46 -13.75
C SER A 40 -2.03 12.15 -13.93
N TYR A 41 -3.12 11.90 -13.17
CA TYR A 41 -3.95 10.70 -13.33
C TYR A 41 -4.77 10.70 -14.62
N LEU A 42 -5.05 11.86 -15.22
CA LEU A 42 -5.64 11.93 -16.55
C LEU A 42 -4.64 11.60 -17.67
N ASN A 43 -3.33 11.63 -17.38
CA ASN A 43 -2.30 11.34 -18.36
C ASN A 43 -2.03 9.82 -18.41
N PRO A 44 -2.27 9.14 -19.55
CA PRO A 44 -2.04 7.70 -19.67
C PRO A 44 -0.57 7.30 -19.47
N ARG A 45 0.38 8.23 -19.68
CA ARG A 45 1.81 7.98 -19.45
C ARG A 45 2.13 7.68 -17.98
N THR A 46 1.37 8.22 -17.04
CA THR A 46 1.56 8.00 -15.60
C THR A 46 1.44 6.51 -15.24
N TYR A 47 0.61 5.77 -15.97
CA TYR A 47 0.37 4.34 -15.75
C TYR A 47 1.41 3.41 -16.41
N LEU A 48 2.37 3.97 -17.16
CA LEU A 48 3.43 3.23 -17.84
C LEU A 48 4.80 3.43 -17.18
N GLN A 49 4.86 4.14 -16.05
CA GLN A 49 6.11 4.49 -15.38
C GLN A 49 6.69 3.30 -14.61
N PHE A 50 8.01 3.13 -14.72
CA PHE A 50 8.80 2.19 -13.94
C PHE A 50 9.85 2.99 -13.19
N ASP A 51 10.16 2.56 -11.97
CA ASP A 51 11.10 3.22 -11.09
C ASP A 51 12.22 2.24 -10.71
N ASP A 52 13.42 2.77 -10.49
CA ASP A 52 14.55 2.00 -10.02
C ASP A 52 14.60 2.09 -8.49
N SER A 53 13.86 1.18 -7.85
CA SER A 53 13.85 1.08 -6.40
C SER A 53 14.94 0.11 -5.98
N TYR A 54 16.02 0.63 -5.41
CA TYR A 54 17.14 -0.15 -4.86
C TYR A 54 17.84 -1.07 -5.89
N GLY A 55 17.99 -0.64 -7.13
CA GLY A 55 18.63 -1.41 -8.20
C GLY A 55 17.69 -2.43 -8.85
N MET A 56 16.41 -2.44 -8.48
CA MET A 56 15.38 -3.27 -9.07
C MET A 56 14.37 -2.39 -9.82
N ILE A 57 14.27 -2.61 -11.12
CA ILE A 57 13.26 -1.96 -11.96
C ILE A 57 11.91 -2.55 -11.57
N ALA A 58 11.08 -1.73 -10.92
CA ALA A 58 9.75 -2.10 -10.49
C ALA A 58 8.70 -1.18 -11.10
N PRO A 59 7.48 -1.68 -11.37
CA PRO A 59 6.37 -0.82 -11.81
C PRO A 59 6.06 0.22 -10.73
N GLN A 60 6.10 1.50 -11.10
CA GLN A 60 5.95 2.60 -10.17
C GLN A 60 4.48 2.79 -9.79
N GLY A 61 4.18 2.92 -8.50
CA GLY A 61 2.87 3.38 -8.02
C GLY A 61 1.67 2.75 -8.75
N PHE A 62 0.89 3.60 -9.42
CA PHE A 62 -0.33 3.24 -10.18
C PHE A 62 -0.09 2.61 -11.56
N ASN A 63 1.09 2.07 -11.85
CA ASN A 63 1.34 1.38 -13.11
C ASN A 63 0.26 0.30 -13.41
N PHE A 64 -0.05 0.11 -14.71
CA PHE A 64 -1.06 -0.86 -15.16
C PHE A 64 -0.86 -2.27 -14.59
N ILE A 65 0.38 -2.73 -14.43
CA ILE A 65 0.69 -4.04 -13.87
C ILE A 65 0.17 -4.12 -12.42
N ASN A 66 0.47 -3.11 -11.61
CA ASN A 66 0.03 -3.04 -10.21
C ASN A 66 -1.49 -2.94 -10.12
N LEU A 67 -2.11 -2.09 -10.93
CA LEU A 67 -3.57 -1.95 -10.99
C LEU A 67 -4.26 -3.24 -11.39
N PHE A 68 -3.72 -3.96 -12.36
CA PHE A 68 -4.27 -5.23 -12.82
C PHE A 68 -4.18 -6.31 -11.73
N LEU A 69 -3.04 -6.40 -11.03
CA LEU A 69 -2.85 -7.32 -9.91
C LEU A 69 -3.84 -7.02 -8.76
N ILE A 70 -3.96 -5.75 -8.37
CA ILE A 70 -4.91 -5.33 -7.33
C ILE A 70 -6.34 -5.64 -7.76
N PHE A 71 -6.72 -5.34 -9.01
CA PHE A 71 -8.04 -5.64 -9.55
C PHE A 71 -8.35 -7.14 -9.47
N PHE A 72 -7.40 -8.00 -9.84
CA PHE A 72 -7.57 -9.45 -9.78
C PHE A 72 -7.70 -9.96 -8.33
N LEU A 73 -6.87 -9.46 -7.42
CA LEU A 73 -6.94 -9.77 -5.98
C LEU A 73 -8.30 -9.38 -5.40
N VAL A 74 -8.76 -8.16 -5.68
CA VAL A 74 -10.09 -7.70 -5.23
C VAL A 74 -11.18 -8.58 -5.84
N LYS A 75 -11.17 -8.80 -7.16
CA LYS A 75 -12.20 -9.62 -7.83
C LYS A 75 -12.26 -11.05 -7.26
N SER A 76 -11.12 -11.65 -6.95
CA SER A 76 -11.02 -13.02 -6.43
C SER A 76 -11.42 -13.10 -4.94
N GLY A 77 -10.92 -12.20 -4.10
CA GLY A 77 -11.09 -12.26 -2.64
C GLY A 77 -12.29 -11.51 -2.08
N TRP A 78 -12.84 -10.51 -2.78
CA TRP A 78 -13.87 -9.61 -2.23
C TRP A 78 -15.16 -10.31 -1.82
N HIS A 79 -15.56 -11.36 -2.55
CA HIS A 79 -16.75 -12.14 -2.21
C HIS A 79 -16.59 -12.92 -0.89
N ARG A 80 -15.36 -13.29 -0.51
CA ARG A 80 -15.05 -14.03 0.72
C ARG A 80 -14.99 -13.14 1.97
N PHE A 81 -14.96 -11.82 1.81
CA PHE A 81 -14.89 -10.90 2.94
C PHE A 81 -16.17 -10.92 3.79
N ASN A 82 -15.98 -10.99 5.11
CA ASN A 82 -17.06 -10.73 6.07
C ASN A 82 -17.49 -9.25 6.03
N LEU A 83 -18.65 -8.94 6.62
CA LEU A 83 -19.22 -7.60 6.59
C LEU A 83 -18.29 -6.56 7.23
N ILE A 84 -17.60 -6.93 8.32
CA ILE A 84 -16.68 -6.06 9.07
C ILE A 84 -15.48 -5.64 8.20
N LEU A 85 -14.86 -6.57 7.47
CA LEU A 85 -13.74 -6.28 6.60
C LEU A 85 -14.14 -5.40 5.42
N LYS A 86 -15.35 -5.59 4.86
CA LYS A 86 -15.89 -4.70 3.83
C LYS A 86 -16.08 -3.28 4.36
N PHE A 87 -16.62 -3.13 5.58
CA PHE A 87 -16.74 -1.82 6.22
C PHE A 87 -15.37 -1.17 6.45
N HIS A 88 -14.40 -1.92 6.95
CA HIS A 88 -13.04 -1.41 7.11
C HIS A 88 -12.45 -0.93 5.77
N ALA A 89 -12.60 -1.71 4.70
CA ALA A 89 -12.14 -1.35 3.36
C ALA A 89 -12.79 -0.04 2.87
N TRP A 90 -14.12 0.09 3.03
CA TRP A 90 -14.85 1.29 2.64
C TRP A 90 -14.44 2.53 3.45
N ILE A 91 -14.27 2.40 4.76
CA ILE A 91 -13.83 3.51 5.62
C ILE A 91 -12.41 3.92 5.26
N ALA A 92 -11.50 2.96 5.11
CA ALA A 92 -10.12 3.21 4.71
C ALA A 92 -10.07 3.91 3.35
N LEU A 93 -10.87 3.46 2.37
CA LEU A 93 -10.95 4.11 1.06
C LEU A 93 -11.53 5.53 1.17
N ALA A 94 -12.62 5.71 1.90
CA ALA A 94 -13.29 7.00 2.06
C ALA A 94 -12.40 8.06 2.74
N ILE A 95 -11.47 7.65 3.61
CA ILE A 95 -10.53 8.56 4.28
C ILE A 95 -9.27 8.73 3.45
N SER A 96 -8.63 7.64 3.03
CA SER A 96 -7.33 7.69 2.39
C SER A 96 -7.41 8.26 0.99
N LEU A 97 -8.47 8.01 0.22
CA LEU A 97 -8.54 8.45 -1.18
C LEU A 97 -8.65 9.98 -1.30
N PRO A 98 -9.51 10.70 -0.56
CA PRO A 98 -9.53 12.17 -0.59
C PRO A 98 -8.22 12.79 -0.12
N LEU A 99 -7.64 12.27 0.97
CA LEU A 99 -6.34 12.76 1.48
C LEU A 99 -5.23 12.56 0.45
N PHE A 100 -5.20 11.38 -0.17
CA PHE A 100 -4.22 11.01 -1.17
C PHE A 100 -4.28 11.94 -2.39
N ILE A 101 -5.48 12.20 -2.91
CA ILE A 101 -5.64 13.09 -4.08
C ILE A 101 -5.29 14.54 -3.70
N ALA A 102 -5.67 15.00 -2.50
CA ALA A 102 -5.48 16.40 -2.09
C ALA A 102 -4.03 16.76 -1.73
N PHE A 103 -3.29 15.87 -1.07
CA PHE A 103 -2.03 16.24 -0.39
C PHE A 103 -0.81 15.42 -0.82
N CYS A 104 -0.99 14.22 -1.38
CA CYS A 104 0.15 13.35 -1.64
C CYS A 104 0.78 13.63 -3.01
N ALA A 105 2.08 13.40 -3.12
CA ALA A 105 2.73 13.39 -4.43
C ALA A 105 2.19 12.23 -5.29
N THR A 106 2.14 12.43 -6.61
CA THR A 106 1.69 11.41 -7.55
C THR A 106 2.54 10.14 -7.42
N ASN A 107 1.92 8.96 -7.56
CA ASN A 107 2.57 7.64 -7.49
C ASN A 107 3.07 7.18 -6.12
N GLU A 108 2.86 7.93 -5.04
CA GLU A 108 3.18 7.49 -3.68
C GLU A 108 2.08 6.59 -3.08
N LEU A 109 1.92 5.38 -3.61
CA LEU A 109 0.95 4.38 -3.09
C LEU A 109 1.08 4.12 -1.59
N ARG A 110 2.26 4.35 -1.00
CA ARG A 110 2.50 4.23 0.44
C ARG A 110 1.56 5.09 1.29
N ASN A 111 1.00 6.16 0.72
CA ASN A 111 0.09 7.06 1.42
C ASN A 111 -1.35 6.51 1.49
N LEU A 112 -1.64 5.41 0.80
CA LEU A 112 -2.87 4.61 0.95
C LEU A 112 -2.70 3.50 2.02
N SER A 113 -1.84 3.73 3.02
CA SER A 113 -1.42 2.71 3.99
C SER A 113 -2.56 2.06 4.78
N PHE A 114 -3.67 2.76 5.03
CA PHE A 114 -4.83 2.15 5.70
C PHE A 114 -5.47 1.02 4.88
N LEU A 115 -5.34 1.05 3.55
CA LEU A 115 -5.80 -0.04 2.69
C LEU A 115 -4.87 -1.26 2.73
N TYR A 116 -3.67 -1.17 3.29
CA TYR A 116 -2.78 -2.33 3.40
C TYR A 116 -3.35 -3.45 4.26
N VAL A 117 -4.09 -3.13 5.32
CA VAL A 117 -4.77 -4.15 6.13
C VAL A 117 -5.76 -4.92 5.27
N THR A 118 -6.58 -4.21 4.48
CA THR A 118 -7.53 -4.80 3.53
C THR A 118 -6.82 -5.67 2.49
N LEU A 119 -5.70 -5.19 1.94
CA LEU A 119 -4.91 -5.90 0.94
C LEU A 119 -4.34 -7.22 1.49
N VAL A 120 -3.81 -7.21 2.72
CA VAL A 120 -3.27 -8.40 3.37
C VAL A 120 -4.35 -9.48 3.54
N PHE A 121 -5.56 -9.09 3.95
CA PHE A 121 -6.68 -10.04 4.02
C PHE A 121 -7.07 -10.60 2.66
N LEU A 122 -7.11 -9.78 1.59
CA LEU A 122 -7.36 -10.27 0.23
C LEU A 122 -6.33 -11.32 -0.19
N ILE A 123 -5.05 -11.04 0.06
CA ILE A 123 -3.96 -11.99 -0.26
C ILE A 123 -4.14 -13.30 0.51
N ALA A 124 -4.44 -13.23 1.81
CA ALA A 124 -4.67 -14.41 2.64
C ALA A 124 -5.80 -15.29 2.09
N TYR A 125 -6.95 -14.70 1.74
CA TYR A 125 -8.07 -15.45 1.15
C TYR A 125 -7.74 -16.02 -0.23
N CYS A 126 -6.96 -15.31 -1.05
CA CYS A 126 -6.52 -15.83 -2.34
C CYS A 126 -5.57 -17.04 -2.17
N ILE A 127 -4.64 -16.99 -1.23
CA ILE A 127 -3.73 -18.11 -0.91
C ILE A 127 -4.54 -19.31 -0.40
N GLU A 128 -5.46 -19.09 0.54
CA GLU A 128 -6.35 -20.14 1.05
C GLU A 128 -7.14 -20.79 -0.10
N SER A 129 -7.71 -19.99 -1.01
CA SER A 129 -8.46 -20.51 -2.16
C SER A 129 -7.60 -21.37 -3.11
N PHE A 130 -6.34 -21.00 -3.28
CA PHE A 130 -5.40 -21.76 -4.09
C PHE A 130 -5.02 -23.07 -3.41
N GLN A 131 -4.82 -23.04 -2.09
CA GLN A 131 -4.57 -24.24 -1.29
C GLN A 131 -5.76 -25.21 -1.36
N GLU A 132 -6.99 -24.74 -1.18
CA GLU A 132 -8.22 -25.55 -1.31
C GLU A 132 -8.28 -26.25 -2.68
N HIS A 133 -8.02 -25.52 -3.77
CA HIS A 133 -7.97 -26.11 -5.11
C HIS A 133 -6.88 -27.18 -5.25
N SER A 134 -5.68 -26.91 -4.74
CA SER A 134 -4.55 -27.85 -4.83
C SER A 134 -4.72 -29.12 -4.00
N VAL A 135 -5.53 -29.07 -2.93
CA VAL A 135 -5.86 -30.23 -2.10
C VAL A 135 -6.91 -31.12 -2.77
N HIS A 136 -7.84 -30.53 -3.55
CA HIS A 136 -8.90 -31.27 -4.24
C HIS A 136 -8.51 -31.78 -5.64
N GLU A 137 -7.46 -31.26 -6.27
CA GLU A 137 -6.77 -31.89 -7.41
C GLU A 137 -5.46 -32.54 -6.94
N PRO A 138 -5.47 -33.79 -6.41
CA PRO A 138 -4.23 -34.51 -6.21
C PRO A 138 -3.61 -34.73 -7.59
N LEU A 139 -2.47 -34.06 -7.83
CA LEU A 139 -1.55 -34.20 -8.97
C LEU A 139 -1.99 -35.31 -9.92
N LYS A 140 -2.90 -34.98 -10.85
CA LYS A 140 -3.34 -35.92 -11.89
C LYS A 140 -2.06 -36.36 -12.56
N SER A 141 -1.63 -37.59 -12.28
CA SER A 141 -0.32 -38.07 -12.71
C SER A 141 -0.31 -37.92 -14.22
N LYS A 142 0.44 -36.93 -14.70
CA LYS A 142 0.86 -36.88 -16.09
C LYS A 142 1.81 -38.05 -16.20
N ASN A 143 1.26 -39.23 -16.44
CA ASN A 143 1.98 -40.34 -17.02
C ASN A 143 2.45 -39.83 -18.38
N PHE A 144 3.64 -39.23 -18.37
CA PHE A 144 4.43 -38.99 -19.56
C PHE A 144 4.86 -40.39 -20.04
N ASN A 145 4.01 -41.02 -20.83
CA ASN A 145 4.44 -42.12 -21.68
C ASN A 145 5.24 -41.49 -22.82
N ILE A 146 6.56 -41.53 -22.67
CA ILE A 146 7.52 -41.43 -23.78
C ILE A 146 7.76 -42.86 -24.27
#